data_AF-A0A9P6GYH0-F1
#
_entry.id   AF-A0A9P6GYH0-F1
#
_cell.length_a   1.000
_cell.length_b   1.000
_cell.length_c   1.000
_cell.angle_alpha   90.00
_cell.angle_beta   90.00
_cell.angle_gamma   90.00
#
_symmetry.space_group_name_H-M   'P 1'
#
loop_
_entity.id
_entity.type
_entity.pdbx_description
1 polymer ?
#
loop_
_entity_poly.entity_id
_entity_poly.type
_entity_poly.pdbx_seq_one_letter_code
_entity_poly.pdbx_strand_id
1 'polypeptide(L)'
;TPTFSLKDSILWLTKGNNRAREGVVLCYLQDRNMFLEENVNCPHCKENRRTVDHIATKCDRMLSFDYTSRHNVVVRCITLQLWLTYNLKSSKKIRNHSVQEIVSNDKVEIRIKTDVKIQFNKPDIFVYDKVKKEISIIETRFTSLDNLQTVEIEKTRKYV
;
A
#
# COMPACT_ATOMS: atom_id res chain seq x y z
N THR A 1 -23.63 5.79 -24.48
CA THR A 1 -23.13 4.98 -23.34
C THR A 1 -21.62 4.85 -23.51
N PRO A 2 -20.78 5.06 -22.46
CA PRO A 2 -19.34 4.92 -22.63
C PRO A 2 -19.03 3.46 -22.95
N THR A 3 -18.37 3.21 -24.07
CA THR A 3 -17.94 1.87 -24.47
C THR A 3 -16.80 1.41 -23.56
N PHE A 4 -17.04 0.37 -22.78
CA PHE A 4 -16.10 -0.17 -21.81
C PHE A 4 -14.94 -0.89 -22.51
N SER A 5 -13.70 -0.56 -22.14
CA SER A 5 -12.50 -1.27 -22.58
C SER A 5 -11.81 -1.89 -21.38
N LEU A 6 -11.49 -3.18 -21.44
CA LEU A 6 -10.72 -3.88 -20.41
C LEU A 6 -9.37 -3.19 -20.16
N LYS A 7 -8.81 -2.47 -21.14
CA LYS A 7 -7.61 -1.63 -20.97
C LYS A 7 -7.84 -0.48 -19.98
N ASP A 8 -9.02 0.12 -19.99
CA ASP A 8 -9.32 1.30 -19.17
C ASP A 8 -9.57 0.92 -17.70
N SER A 9 -9.94 -0.34 -17.42
CA SER A 9 -10.14 -0.87 -16.06
C SER A 9 -8.86 -0.93 -15.21
N ILE A 10 -7.70 -1.04 -15.86
CA ILE A 10 -6.38 -1.09 -15.23
C ILE A 10 -5.73 0.31 -15.25
N LEU A 11 -6.39 1.31 -15.85
CA LEU A 11 -5.82 2.62 -16.05
C LEU A 11 -5.42 3.28 -14.72
N TRP A 12 -6.12 3.01 -13.62
CA TRP A 12 -5.77 3.49 -12.29
C TRP A 12 -4.53 2.82 -11.66
N LEU A 13 -4.20 1.59 -12.05
CA LEU A 13 -2.96 0.93 -11.64
C LEU A 13 -1.78 1.56 -12.39
N THR A 14 -2.00 1.97 -13.64
CA THR A 14 -0.97 2.62 -14.47
C THR A 14 -0.85 4.14 -14.24
N LYS A 15 -1.96 4.82 -13.94
CA LYS A 15 -2.00 6.24 -13.62
C LYS A 15 -1.94 6.35 -12.11
N GLY A 16 -0.78 6.77 -11.59
CA GLY A 16 -0.53 6.89 -10.15
C GLY A 16 -1.53 7.79 -9.39
N ASN A 17 -1.12 8.99 -8.98
CA ASN A 17 -1.94 9.82 -8.09
C ASN A 17 -3.10 10.50 -8.87
N ASN A 18 -4.25 9.81 -8.97
CA ASN A 18 -5.44 10.29 -9.67
C ASN A 18 -6.16 11.39 -8.87
N ARG A 19 -6.83 12.33 -9.55
CA ARG A 19 -7.72 13.29 -8.87
C ARG A 19 -8.90 12.53 -8.27
N ALA A 20 -9.43 12.99 -7.13
CA ALA A 20 -10.54 12.32 -6.44
C ALA A 20 -11.74 12.00 -7.37
N ARG A 21 -12.11 12.93 -8.26
CA ARG A 21 -13.18 12.71 -9.25
C ARG A 21 -12.84 11.63 -10.29
N GLU A 22 -11.60 11.58 -10.74
CA GLU A 22 -11.13 10.55 -11.70
C GLU A 22 -11.01 9.20 -11.02
N GLY A 23 -10.59 9.17 -9.75
CA GLY A 23 -10.51 7.97 -8.92
C GLY A 23 -11.88 7.31 -8.74
N VAL A 24 -12.95 8.09 -8.50
CA VAL A 24 -14.32 7.56 -8.39
C VAL A 24 -14.78 6.90 -9.69
N VAL A 25 -14.52 7.53 -10.84
CA VAL A 25 -14.89 6.97 -12.15
C VAL A 25 -14.09 5.68 -12.43
N LEU A 26 -12.80 5.67 -12.09
CA LEU A 26 -11.94 4.50 -12.24
C LEU A 26 -12.31 3.35 -11.30
N CYS A 27 -12.74 3.63 -10.06
CA CYS A 27 -13.25 2.61 -9.14
C CYS A 27 -14.58 2.03 -9.64
N TYR A 28 -15.49 2.87 -10.11
CA TYR A 28 -16.75 2.42 -10.72
C TYR A 28 -16.51 1.53 -11.97
N LEU A 29 -15.51 1.87 -12.78
CA LEU A 29 -15.08 1.05 -13.91
C LEU A 29 -14.46 -0.29 -13.46
N GLN A 30 -13.76 -0.33 -12.33
CA GLN A 30 -13.24 -1.59 -11.76
C GLN A 30 -14.37 -2.47 -11.24
N ASP A 31 -15.27 -1.92 -10.42
CA ASP A 31 -16.35 -2.69 -9.80
C ASP A 31 -17.28 -3.29 -10.84
N ARG A 32 -17.48 -2.59 -11.97
CA ARG A 32 -18.22 -3.12 -13.13
C ARG A 32 -17.45 -4.15 -13.96
N ASN A 33 -16.11 -4.11 -13.99
CA ASN A 33 -15.27 -5.09 -14.68
C ASN A 33 -14.85 -6.28 -13.79
N MET A 34 -15.09 -6.20 -12.48
CA MET A 34 -14.91 -7.31 -11.53
C MET A 34 -15.80 -8.52 -11.88
N PHE A 35 -16.88 -8.28 -12.62
CA PHE A 35 -17.92 -9.26 -12.92
C PHE A 35 -18.09 -9.61 -14.40
N LEU A 36 -17.19 -9.19 -15.30
CA LEU A 36 -17.39 -9.46 -16.73
C LEU A 36 -16.30 -10.31 -17.38
N GLU A 37 -16.84 -11.33 -18.05
CA GLU A 37 -16.24 -12.53 -18.59
C GLU A 37 -15.50 -12.26 -19.89
N GLU A 38 -14.17 -12.29 -19.87
CA GLU A 38 -13.43 -12.90 -20.96
C GLU A 38 -12.29 -13.72 -20.36
N ASN A 39 -12.17 -15.00 -20.75
CA ASN A 39 -11.10 -15.92 -20.34
C ASN A 39 -9.74 -15.50 -20.94
N VAL A 40 -9.35 -14.24 -20.76
CA VAL A 40 -8.13 -13.66 -21.31
C VAL A 40 -7.02 -13.83 -20.29
N ASN A 41 -5.88 -14.36 -20.73
CA ASN A 41 -4.71 -14.47 -19.88
C ASN A 41 -4.07 -13.09 -19.65
N CYS A 42 -3.42 -12.94 -18.50
CA CYS A 42 -2.71 -11.72 -18.13
C CYS A 42 -1.65 -11.36 -19.18
N PRO A 43 -1.58 -10.11 -19.68
CA PRO A 43 -0.62 -9.72 -20.71
C PRO A 43 0.84 -9.76 -20.20
N HIS A 44 1.03 -9.71 -18.88
CA HIS A 44 2.36 -9.70 -18.27
C HIS A 44 2.90 -11.13 -18.09
N CYS A 45 2.22 -11.96 -17.30
CA CYS A 45 2.69 -13.33 -17.00
C CYS A 45 2.24 -14.38 -18.03
N LYS A 46 1.13 -14.14 -18.77
CA LYS A 46 0.52 -15.06 -19.75
C LYS A 46 0.04 -16.42 -19.23
N GLU A 47 0.30 -16.74 -17.97
CA GLU A 47 -0.01 -18.02 -17.32
C GLU A 47 -1.34 -17.99 -16.56
N ASN A 48 -1.66 -16.86 -15.93
CA ASN A 48 -2.84 -16.71 -15.09
C ASN A 48 -3.91 -15.88 -15.80
N ARG A 49 -5.18 -16.08 -15.39
CA ARG A 49 -6.31 -15.26 -15.86
C ARG A 49 -6.09 -13.79 -15.50
N ARG A 50 -6.46 -12.91 -16.43
CA ARG A 50 -6.40 -11.45 -16.25
C ARG A 50 -7.53 -10.99 -15.34
N THR A 51 -7.32 -11.06 -14.04
CA THR A 51 -8.24 -10.50 -13.03
C THR A 51 -7.62 -9.28 -12.36
N VAL A 52 -8.45 -8.38 -11.81
CA VAL A 52 -7.97 -7.23 -11.01
C VAL A 52 -7.13 -7.73 -9.85
N ASP A 53 -7.59 -8.77 -9.15
CA ASP A 53 -6.84 -9.40 -8.07
C ASP A 53 -5.48 -9.93 -8.55
N HIS A 54 -5.44 -10.64 -9.68
CA HIS A 54 -4.18 -11.12 -10.22
C HIS A 54 -3.21 -9.97 -10.51
N ILE A 55 -3.63 -8.93 -11.22
CA ILE A 55 -2.74 -7.81 -11.58
C ILE A 55 -2.33 -7.02 -10.33
N ALA A 56 -3.24 -6.82 -9.39
CA ALA A 56 -2.98 -6.00 -8.21
C ALA A 56 -2.12 -6.71 -7.16
N THR A 57 -2.25 -8.03 -6.99
CA THR A 57 -1.71 -8.76 -5.82
C THR A 57 -0.97 -10.08 -6.15
N LYS A 58 -1.10 -10.67 -7.35
CA LYS A 58 -0.55 -12.01 -7.67
C LYS A 58 0.34 -12.09 -8.92
N CYS A 59 0.46 -11.03 -9.71
CA CYS A 59 1.21 -11.06 -10.95
C CYS A 59 2.68 -10.75 -10.69
N ASP A 60 3.54 -11.77 -10.66
CA ASP A 60 4.97 -11.63 -10.31
C ASP A 60 5.72 -10.56 -11.12
N ARG A 61 5.37 -10.42 -12.41
CA ARG A 61 6.00 -9.42 -13.30
C ARG A 61 5.59 -7.97 -13.02
N MET A 62 4.43 -7.77 -12.37
CA MET A 62 3.96 -6.44 -11.94
C MET A 62 4.24 -6.19 -10.46
N LEU A 63 4.34 -7.27 -9.67
CA LEU A 63 4.46 -7.21 -8.22
C LEU A 63 5.71 -6.40 -7.85
N SER A 64 6.89 -6.77 -8.33
CA SER A 64 8.16 -6.19 -7.84
C SER A 64 8.22 -4.65 -7.93
N PHE A 65 7.80 -4.06 -9.04
CA PHE A 65 7.87 -2.60 -9.24
C PHE A 65 6.61 -1.87 -8.74
N ASP A 66 5.42 -2.28 -9.17
CA ASP A 66 4.19 -1.55 -8.85
C ASP A 66 3.69 -1.80 -7.43
N TYR A 67 3.99 -2.96 -6.84
CA TYR A 67 3.67 -3.20 -5.42
C TYR A 67 4.54 -2.35 -4.52
N THR A 68 5.86 -2.32 -4.76
CA THR A 68 6.82 -1.55 -3.96
C THR A 68 6.54 -0.06 -4.05
N SER A 69 6.19 0.46 -5.24
CA SER A 69 5.83 1.87 -5.41
C SER A 69 4.56 2.24 -4.64
N ARG A 70 3.52 1.40 -4.69
CA ARG A 70 2.28 1.58 -3.91
C ARG A 70 2.54 1.53 -2.40
N HIS A 71 3.35 0.57 -1.94
CA HIS A 71 3.75 0.42 -0.53
C HIS A 71 4.47 1.66 -0.03
N ASN A 72 5.47 2.12 -0.77
CA ASN A 72 6.21 3.33 -0.44
C ASN A 72 5.32 4.58 -0.36
N VAL A 73 4.32 4.72 -1.24
CA VAL A 73 3.36 5.82 -1.18
C VAL A 73 2.49 5.74 0.08
N VAL A 74 1.98 4.56 0.44
CA VAL A 74 1.17 4.38 1.64
C VAL A 74 1.99 4.63 2.91
N VAL A 75 3.20 4.07 3.01
CA VAL A 75 4.13 4.33 4.11
C VAL A 75 4.41 5.83 4.23
N ARG A 76 4.63 6.54 3.12
CA ARG A 76 4.77 8.00 3.11
C ARG A 76 3.56 8.74 3.67
N CYS A 77 2.35 8.31 3.35
CA CYS A 77 1.13 8.91 3.87
C CYS A 77 0.98 8.68 5.39
N ILE A 78 1.19 7.45 5.84
CA ILE A 78 1.08 7.10 7.28
C ILE A 78 2.12 7.86 8.09
N THR A 79 3.36 7.89 7.62
CA THR A 79 4.45 8.59 8.32
C THR A 79 4.22 10.09 8.40
N LEU A 80 3.69 10.72 7.34
CA LEU A 80 3.28 12.13 7.39
C LEU A 80 2.20 12.36 8.46
N GLN A 81 1.19 11.48 8.53
CA GLN A 81 0.12 11.60 9.50
C GLN A 81 0.63 11.46 10.94
N LEU A 82 1.54 10.52 11.19
CA LEU A 82 2.19 10.36 12.50
C LEU A 82 3.00 11.62 12.86
N TRP A 83 3.75 12.19 11.91
CA TRP A 83 4.53 13.40 12.17
C TRP A 83 3.65 14.59 12.51
N LEU A 84 2.49 14.74 11.86
CA LEU A 84 1.52 15.79 12.21
C LEU A 84 0.92 15.56 13.60
N THR A 85 0.60 14.31 13.95
CA THR A 85 -0.01 13.96 15.24
C THR A 85 0.93 14.24 16.42
N TYR A 86 2.22 13.93 16.25
CA TYR A 86 3.24 14.15 17.28
C TYR A 86 3.95 15.51 17.17
N ASN A 87 3.46 16.42 16.32
CA ASN A 87 4.02 17.74 16.08
C ASN A 87 5.51 17.73 15.69
N LEU A 88 5.94 16.72 14.93
CA LEU A 88 7.29 16.58 14.39
C LEU A 88 7.52 17.43 13.13
N LYS A 89 6.44 17.84 12.44
CA LYS A 89 6.50 18.67 11.23
C LYS A 89 5.26 19.53 11.08
N SER A 90 5.43 20.71 10.47
CA SER A 90 4.36 21.68 10.23
C SER A 90 3.67 21.54 8.86
N SER A 91 4.35 20.96 7.87
CA SER A 91 3.83 20.85 6.50
C SER A 91 2.95 19.62 6.30
N LYS A 92 1.74 19.83 5.76
CA LYS A 92 0.77 18.77 5.41
C LYS A 92 0.93 18.23 3.98
N LYS A 93 1.91 18.71 3.20
CA LYS A 93 2.05 18.35 1.78
C LYS A 93 2.93 17.10 1.62
N ILE A 94 2.35 16.01 1.09
CA ILE A 94 3.07 14.74 0.81
C ILE A 94 4.28 14.95 -0.12
N ARG A 95 4.17 15.84 -1.12
CA ARG A 95 5.28 16.16 -2.05
C ARG A 95 6.54 16.63 -1.32
N ASN A 96 6.38 17.32 -0.18
CA ASN A 96 7.47 17.87 0.61
C ASN A 96 7.87 16.91 1.77
N HIS A 97 7.29 15.71 1.79
CA HIS A 97 7.57 14.69 2.79
C HIS A 97 8.61 13.70 2.28
N SER A 98 9.81 13.79 2.88
CA SER A 98 10.87 12.81 2.76
C SER A 98 10.80 11.89 3.98
N VAL A 99 10.77 10.58 3.73
CA VAL A 99 10.77 9.57 4.78
C VAL A 99 12.17 9.52 5.39
N GLN A 100 12.28 9.84 6.67
CA GLN A 100 13.52 9.66 7.43
C GLN A 100 13.48 8.31 8.14
N GLU A 101 14.62 7.63 8.26
CA GLU A 101 14.64 6.29 8.85
C GLU A 101 14.27 6.27 10.33
N ILE A 102 14.66 7.31 11.07
CA ILE A 102 14.41 7.45 12.50
C ILE A 102 14.13 8.91 12.80
N VAL A 103 13.02 9.19 13.48
CA VAL A 103 12.64 10.53 13.95
C VAL A 103 12.16 10.42 15.38
N SER A 104 12.65 11.29 16.26
CA SER A 104 12.34 11.26 17.68
C SER A 104 12.21 12.66 18.25
N ASN A 105 11.33 12.83 19.24
CA ASN A 105 11.28 13.97 20.14
C ASN A 105 11.10 13.47 21.60
N ASP A 106 10.77 14.36 22.52
CA ASP A 106 10.57 14.00 23.93
C ASP A 106 9.37 13.06 24.16
N LYS A 107 8.42 13.04 23.23
CA LYS A 107 7.15 12.31 23.35
C LYS A 107 7.12 11.01 22.56
N VAL A 108 7.81 10.93 21.42
CA VAL A 108 7.73 9.78 20.52
C VAL A 108 9.05 9.47 19.87
N GLU A 109 9.24 8.19 19.52
CA GLU A 109 10.26 7.74 18.59
C GLU A 109 9.62 6.92 17.48
N ILE A 110 9.79 7.35 16.23
CA ILE A 110 9.27 6.70 15.03
C ILE A 110 10.46 6.16 14.23
N ARG A 111 10.43 4.88 13.88
CA ARG A 111 11.43 4.23 13.02
C ARG A 111 10.75 3.66 11.79
N ILE A 112 11.27 3.98 10.60
CA ILE A 112 10.77 3.54 9.30
C ILE A 112 12.00 2.96 8.58
N LYS A 113 12.13 1.63 8.46
CA LYS A 113 13.37 1.08 7.91
C LYS A 113 13.15 0.23 6.67
N THR A 114 13.69 0.70 5.57
CA THR A 114 13.76 -0.02 4.30
C THR A 114 15.00 -0.89 4.10
N ASP A 115 16.15 -0.74 4.79
CA ASP A 115 17.34 -1.57 4.40
C ASP A 115 18.37 -1.98 5.48
N VAL A 116 18.12 -1.83 6.78
CA VAL A 116 19.09 -2.33 7.79
C VAL A 116 18.96 -3.84 8.03
N LYS A 117 20.08 -4.56 7.87
CA LYS A 117 20.30 -5.99 8.17
C LYS A 117 19.97 -6.31 9.63
N ILE A 118 18.75 -6.77 9.90
CA ILE A 118 18.36 -7.37 11.17
C ILE A 118 17.66 -8.68 10.82
N GLN A 119 18.07 -9.77 11.47
CA GLN A 119 17.83 -11.11 10.96
C GLN A 119 16.37 -11.59 11.09
N PHE A 120 15.52 -11.02 11.98
CA PHE A 120 14.09 -11.41 12.11
C PHE A 120 13.18 -10.27 12.65
N ASN A 121 11.87 -10.33 12.33
CA ASN A 121 10.74 -9.51 12.85
C ASN A 121 10.83 -7.97 12.72
N LYS A 122 11.06 -7.47 11.50
CA LYS A 122 11.13 -6.04 11.21
C LYS A 122 9.78 -5.47 10.73
N PRO A 123 9.18 -4.50 11.45
CA PRO A 123 7.96 -3.83 11.01
C PRO A 123 8.22 -2.73 9.99
N ASP A 124 7.23 -2.43 9.14
CA ASP A 124 7.31 -1.31 8.19
C ASP A 124 7.49 0.03 8.93
N ILE A 125 6.72 0.24 9.99
CA ILE A 125 6.83 1.42 10.86
C ILE A 125 6.71 0.96 12.31
N PHE A 126 7.65 1.44 13.12
CA PHE A 126 7.67 1.28 14.57
C PHE A 126 7.45 2.63 15.23
N VAL A 127 6.54 2.70 16.19
CA VAL A 127 6.25 3.91 16.96
C VAL A 127 6.34 3.58 18.45
N TYR A 128 7.22 4.26 19.17
CA TYR A 128 7.30 4.18 20.62
C TYR A 128 6.82 5.50 21.23
N ASP A 129 5.66 5.46 21.87
CA ASP A 129 5.13 6.58 22.64
C ASP A 129 5.80 6.59 24.03
N LYS A 130 6.71 7.54 24.23
CA LYS A 130 7.53 7.65 25.44
C LYS A 130 6.72 8.10 26.66
N VAL A 131 5.58 8.76 26.43
CA VAL A 131 4.68 9.25 27.47
C VAL A 131 3.82 8.10 27.98
N LYS A 132 3.16 7.39 27.06
CA LYS A 132 2.28 6.27 27.41
C LYS A 132 3.02 4.97 27.70
N LYS A 133 4.30 4.89 27.31
CA LYS A 133 5.10 3.65 27.32
C LYS A 133 4.48 2.56 26.44
N GLU A 134 3.87 2.95 25.33
CA GLU A 134 3.22 2.06 24.38
C GLU A 134 4.05 1.93 23.10
N ILE A 135 4.11 0.72 22.56
CA ILE A 135 4.73 0.43 21.27
C ILE A 135 3.63 0.08 20.27
N SER A 136 3.58 0.81 19.16
CA SER A 136 2.73 0.50 18.03
C SER A 136 3.57 0.02 16.87
N ILE A 137 3.23 -1.18 16.37
CA ILE A 137 3.79 -1.77 15.16
C ILE A 137 2.77 -1.60 14.05
N ILE A 138 3.19 -0.95 12.96
CA ILE A 138 2.33 -0.73 11.79
C ILE A 138 2.94 -1.48 10.61
N GLU A 139 2.10 -2.28 9.96
CA GLU A 139 2.46 -3.19 8.88
C GLU A 139 1.50 -3.01 7.71
N THR A 140 2.00 -2.62 6.55
CA THR A 140 1.21 -2.34 5.36
C THR A 140 1.29 -3.50 4.36
N ARG A 141 0.16 -3.91 3.80
CA ARG A 141 0.10 -4.96 2.76
C ARG A 141 -1.10 -4.69 1.87
N PHE A 142 -0.93 -4.91 0.57
CA PHE A 142 -2.04 -4.90 -0.38
C PHE A 142 -2.46 -6.33 -0.63
N THR A 143 -3.73 -6.62 -0.42
CA THR A 143 -4.31 -7.95 -0.62
C THR A 143 -5.74 -7.82 -1.10
N SER A 144 -6.24 -8.85 -1.80
CA SER A 144 -7.66 -9.00 -2.05
C SER A 144 -8.41 -9.22 -0.74
N LEU A 145 -9.68 -8.83 -0.74
CA LEU A 145 -10.60 -9.05 0.37
C LEU A 145 -10.67 -10.54 0.76
N ASP A 146 -10.68 -11.43 -0.22
CA ASP A 146 -10.75 -12.88 -0.01
C ASP A 146 -9.57 -13.45 0.78
N ASN A 147 -8.40 -12.81 0.70
CA ASN A 147 -7.17 -13.24 1.39
C ASN A 147 -6.90 -12.47 2.68
N LEU A 148 -7.77 -11.52 3.06
CA LEU A 148 -7.53 -10.61 4.17
C LEU A 148 -7.28 -11.35 5.49
N GLN A 149 -8.14 -12.31 5.82
CA GLN A 149 -8.02 -13.10 7.06
C GLN A 149 -6.70 -13.87 7.13
N THR A 150 -6.32 -14.54 6.03
CA THR A 150 -5.06 -15.29 5.96
C THR A 150 -3.86 -14.38 6.17
N VAL A 151 -3.85 -13.22 5.51
CA VAL A 151 -2.76 -12.24 5.60
C VAL A 151 -2.66 -11.63 7.00
N GLU A 152 -3.78 -11.37 7.66
CA GLU A 152 -3.80 -10.90 9.05
C GLU A 152 -3.23 -11.93 10.01
N ILE A 153 -3.63 -13.20 9.88
CA ILE A 153 -3.12 -14.30 10.72
C ILE A 153 -1.61 -14.48 10.53
N GLU A 154 -1.13 -14.49 9.27
CA GLU A 154 0.31 -14.55 8.96
C GLU A 154 1.09 -13.43 9.65
N LYS A 155 0.57 -12.20 9.61
CA LYS A 155 1.21 -11.04 10.22
C LYS A 155 1.19 -11.10 11.74
N THR A 156 0.09 -11.50 12.35
CA THR A 156 0.01 -11.63 13.81
C THR A 156 1.01 -12.66 14.31
N ARG A 157 1.15 -13.81 13.63
CA ARG A 157 2.15 -14.84 13.97
C ARG A 157 3.60 -14.39 13.83
N LYS A 158 3.89 -13.32 13.08
CA LYS A 158 5.24 -12.74 13.00
C LYS A 158 5.67 -12.12 14.34
N TYR A 159 4.73 -11.69 15.17
CA TYR A 159 5.00 -10.90 16.39
C TYR A 159 4.50 -11.56 17.69
N VAL A 160 3.93 -12.77 17.60
CA VAL A 160 3.50 -13.63 18.71
C VAL A 160 4.41 -14.84 18.75
#